data_AF-A0A820FQ10-F1
#
_entry.id   AF-A0A820FQ10-F1
#
_cell.length_a   1.000
_cell.length_b   1.000
_cell.length_c   1.000
_cell.angle_alpha   90.00
_cell.angle_beta   90.00
_cell.angle_gamma   90.00
#
_symmetry.space_group_name_H-M   'P 1'
#
loop_
_entity.id
_entity.type
_entity.pdbx_description
1 polymer ?
#
loop_
_entity_poly.entity_id
_entity_poly.type
_entity_poly.pdbx_seq_one_letter_code
_entity_poly.pdbx_strand_id
1 'polypeptide(L)'
;VYYRGLNLSDVEINYFEQKIGKCYYTNSFLSFTTEKDLVFPGNALIVLNTTEGNRLNIANIWKWSSLQHEMEAILSIAAQLEILDVYQDDDRWIIEVELVENE
;
A
#
# COMPACT_ATOMS: atom_id res chain seq x y z
N VAL A 1 5.70 -7.56 -3.10
CA VAL A 1 5.00 -6.91 -1.97
C VAL A 1 5.64 -5.56 -1.73
N TYR A 2 4.84 -4.55 -1.43
CA TYR A 2 5.24 -3.19 -1.12
C TYR A 2 4.59 -2.76 0.20
N TYR A 3 5.24 -1.86 0.95
CA TYR A 3 4.83 -1.51 2.31
C TYR A 3 4.67 0.00 2.46
N ARG A 4 3.64 0.42 3.20
CA ARG A 4 3.41 1.83 3.53
C ARG A 4 2.87 1.97 4.94
N GLY A 5 3.55 2.78 5.74
CA GLY A 5 3.14 3.13 7.10
C GLY A 5 2.19 4.32 7.09
N LEU A 6 1.18 4.29 7.96
CA LEU A 6 0.15 5.31 8.09
C LEU A 6 -0.19 5.55 9.57
N ASN A 7 -0.71 6.74 9.84
CA ASN A 7 -1.45 7.03 11.06
C ASN A 7 -2.93 7.18 10.70
N LEU A 8 -3.73 6.19 11.05
CA LEU A 8 -5.16 6.14 10.77
C LEU A 8 -5.96 6.37 12.05
N SER A 9 -7.08 7.08 11.93
CA SER A 9 -8.11 7.15 12.95
C SER A 9 -8.97 5.87 12.97
N ASP A 10 -9.69 5.65 14.06
CA ASP A 10 -10.64 4.53 14.19
C ASP A 10 -11.71 4.53 13.07
N VAL A 11 -12.09 5.71 12.58
CA VAL A 11 -13.04 5.86 11.47
C VAL A 11 -12.45 5.34 10.16
N GLU A 12 -11.17 5.61 9.90
CA GLU A 12 -10.48 5.13 8.71
C GLU A 12 -10.23 3.63 8.77
N ILE A 13 -9.87 3.10 9.95
CA ILE A 13 -9.72 1.65 10.16
C ILE A 13 -11.05 0.93 9.88
N ASN A 14 -12.14 1.40 10.47
CA ASN A 14 -13.48 0.85 10.26
C ASN A 14 -13.92 0.94 8.78
N TYR A 15 -13.51 2.01 8.06
CA TYR A 15 -13.74 2.10 6.63
C TYR A 15 -13.07 0.93 5.87
N PHE A 16 -11.82 0.58 6.19
CA PHE A 16 -11.14 -0.55 5.55
C PHE A 16 -11.81 -1.88 5.91
N GLU A 17 -12.13 -2.12 7.19
CA GLU A 17 -12.79 -3.35 7.65
C GLU A 17 -14.13 -3.60 6.92
N GLN A 18 -14.95 -2.56 6.73
CA GLN A 18 -16.23 -2.66 6.02
C GLN A 18 -16.09 -2.88 4.51
N LYS A 19 -14.88 -2.74 3.96
CA LYS A 19 -14.60 -2.78 2.53
C LYS A 19 -13.74 -3.97 2.12
N ILE A 20 -13.52 -4.93 3.02
CA ILE A 20 -12.92 -6.22 2.67
C ILE A 20 -13.67 -6.86 1.49
N GLY A 21 -12.93 -7.33 0.49
CA GLY A 21 -13.42 -7.86 -0.79
C GLY A 21 -14.00 -6.80 -1.74
N LYS A 22 -13.73 -5.50 -1.51
CA LYS A 22 -14.15 -4.40 -2.39
C LYS A 22 -12.96 -3.70 -3.01
N CYS A 23 -13.15 -3.30 -4.27
CA CYS A 23 -12.18 -2.47 -4.97
C CYS A 23 -12.41 -0.98 -4.70
N TYR A 24 -11.31 -0.23 -4.66
CA TYR A 24 -11.30 1.23 -4.68
C TYR A 24 -10.20 1.74 -5.61
N TYR A 25 -10.31 3.00 -6.03
CA TYR A 25 -9.29 3.65 -6.86
C TYR A 25 -8.44 4.60 -6.02
N THR A 26 -7.14 4.62 -6.27
CA THR A 26 -6.26 5.66 -5.72
C THR A 26 -6.65 7.02 -6.29
N ASN A 27 -6.80 8.03 -5.42
CA ASN A 27 -7.11 9.41 -5.80
C ASN A 27 -5.86 10.31 -5.91
N SER A 28 -4.69 9.75 -5.58
CA SER A 28 -3.41 10.43 -5.52
C SER A 28 -2.29 9.41 -5.76
N PHE A 29 -1.08 9.90 -6.01
CA PHE A 29 0.10 9.05 -6.00
C PHE A 29 0.38 8.55 -4.59
N LEU A 30 0.60 7.24 -4.45
CA LEU A 30 0.92 6.62 -3.18
C LEU A 30 2.38 6.16 -3.16
N SER A 31 3.18 6.72 -2.26
CA SER A 31 4.51 6.23 -1.93
C SER A 31 4.45 4.97 -1.03
N PHE A 32 5.29 4.00 -1.38
CA PHE A 32 5.56 2.74 -0.70
C PHE A 32 7.07 2.50 -0.66
N THR A 33 7.52 1.53 0.14
CA THR A 33 8.88 0.99 0.10
C THR A 33 8.83 -0.52 -0.18
N THR A 34 9.89 -1.10 -0.73
CA THR A 34 10.01 -2.56 -0.88
C THR A 34 10.48 -3.25 0.40
N GLU A 35 10.94 -2.51 1.40
CA GLU A 35 11.51 -3.06 2.64
C GLU A 35 10.64 -2.71 3.86
N LYS A 36 10.16 -3.73 4.59
CA LYS A 36 9.27 -3.54 5.76
C LYS A 36 9.94 -2.69 6.86
N ASP A 37 11.27 -2.80 7.01
CA ASP A 37 12.05 -2.09 8.04
C ASP A 37 12.20 -0.58 7.78
N LEU A 38 11.95 -0.13 6.55
CA LEU A 38 12.04 1.28 6.15
C LEU A 38 10.71 2.03 6.27
N VAL A 39 9.67 1.35 6.75
CA VAL A 39 8.33 1.92 6.84
C VAL A 39 8.24 3.02 7.89
N PHE A 40 7.61 4.14 7.53
CA PHE A 40 7.26 5.23 8.44
C PHE A 40 6.59 4.71 9.73
N PRO A 41 7.02 5.16 10.92
CA PRO A 41 6.42 4.72 12.17
C PRO A 41 5.00 5.27 12.32
N GLY A 42 4.00 4.38 12.30
CA GLY A 42 2.61 4.71 12.52
C GLY A 42 1.81 3.56 13.14
N ASN A 43 0.51 3.77 13.34
CA ASN A 43 -0.40 2.77 13.91
C ASN A 43 -1.00 1.81 12.88
N ALA A 44 -0.72 2.00 11.59
CA ALA A 44 -1.19 1.13 10.52
C ALA A 44 -0.11 0.87 9.46
N LEU A 45 -0.20 -0.30 8.82
CA LEU A 45 0.65 -0.75 7.73
C LEU A 45 -0.23 -1.25 6.59
N ILE A 46 -0.12 -0.63 5.42
CA ILE A 46 -0.64 -1.19 4.18
C ILE A 46 0.40 -2.13 3.59
N VAL A 47 -0.04 -3.35 3.29
CA VAL A 47 0.73 -4.38 2.58
C VAL A 47 0.13 -4.52 1.18
N LEU A 48 0.84 -4.01 0.18
CA LEU A 48 0.42 -4.03 -1.21
C LEU A 48 1.00 -5.25 -1.94
N ASN A 49 0.12 -6.19 -2.27
CA ASN A 49 0.41 -7.37 -3.08
C ASN A 49 0.33 -7.05 -4.57
N THR A 50 1.30 -7.57 -5.33
CA THR A 50 1.43 -7.34 -6.78
C THR A 50 1.83 -8.62 -7.48
N THR A 51 1.24 -8.86 -8.65
CA THR A 51 1.60 -9.93 -9.60
C THR A 51 2.55 -9.37 -10.65
N GLU A 52 3.09 -10.21 -11.53
CA GLU A 52 3.91 -9.67 -12.64
C GLU A 52 3.07 -8.84 -13.63
N GLY A 53 1.79 -9.18 -13.83
CA GLY A 53 0.91 -8.52 -14.80
C GLY A 53 0.43 -7.12 -14.37
N ASN A 54 0.25 -6.89 -13.06
CA ASN A 54 -0.31 -5.63 -12.55
C ASN A 54 0.74 -4.53 -12.26
N ARG A 55 2.04 -4.83 -12.32
CA ARG A 55 3.12 -3.89 -11.92
C ARG A 55 3.28 -2.65 -12.80
N LEU A 56 2.55 -2.55 -13.91
CA LEU A 56 2.60 -1.39 -14.81
C LEU A 56 2.25 -0.06 -14.12
N ASN A 57 1.46 -0.12 -13.04
CA ASN A 57 1.04 1.07 -12.29
C ASN A 57 2.04 1.47 -11.17
N ILE A 58 3.16 0.73 -11.01
CA ILE A 58 4.14 0.99 -9.94
C ILE A 58 5.52 1.29 -10.53
N ALA A 59 6.09 2.42 -10.12
CA ALA A 59 7.46 2.81 -10.47
C ALA A 59 8.39 2.69 -9.25
N ASN A 60 9.42 1.86 -9.34
CA ASN A 60 10.48 1.77 -8.32
C ASN A 60 11.45 2.96 -8.45
N ILE A 61 11.05 4.13 -7.92
CA ILE A 61 11.74 5.39 -8.18
C ILE A 61 13.10 5.51 -7.52
N TRP A 62 13.38 4.71 -6.49
CA TRP A 62 14.69 4.63 -5.85
C TRP A 62 15.84 4.36 -6.83
N LYS A 63 15.56 3.68 -7.95
CA LYS A 63 16.55 3.42 -9.02
C LYS A 63 17.09 4.68 -9.70
N TRP A 64 16.37 5.79 -9.61
CA TRP A 64 16.73 7.07 -10.21
C TRP A 64 16.86 8.20 -9.17
N SER A 65 16.66 7.89 -7.89
CA SER A 65 16.75 8.85 -6.79
C SER A 65 18.17 8.94 -6.23
N SER A 66 18.51 10.09 -5.62
CA SER A 66 19.68 10.21 -4.76
C SER A 66 19.51 9.47 -3.42
N LEU A 67 18.27 9.14 -3.04
CA LEU A 67 17.90 8.45 -1.81
C LEU A 67 17.64 6.96 -2.06
N GLN A 68 18.60 6.26 -2.67
CA GLN A 68 18.42 4.85 -3.06
C GLN A 68 18.15 3.92 -1.87
N HIS A 69 18.62 4.29 -0.68
CA HIS A 69 18.46 3.52 0.54
C HIS A 69 17.02 3.50 1.08
N GLU A 70 16.14 4.38 0.61
CA GLU A 70 14.73 4.40 1.02
C GLU A 70 13.90 3.30 0.32
N MET A 71 14.42 2.75 -0.78
CA MET A 71 13.77 1.72 -1.59
C MET A 71 12.34 2.11 -2.02
N GLU A 72 12.14 3.41 -2.26
CA GLU A 72 10.84 4.00 -2.59
C GLU A 72 10.26 3.54 -3.94
N ALA A 73 8.98 3.21 -3.93
CA ALA A 73 8.16 2.94 -5.09
C ALA A 73 6.88 3.80 -5.06
N ILE A 74 6.47 4.29 -6.22
CA ILE A 74 5.27 5.11 -6.39
C ILE A 74 4.21 4.32 -7.16
N LEU A 75 3.03 4.18 -6.56
CA LEU A 75 1.81 3.72 -7.22
C LEU A 75 1.08 4.91 -7.85
N SER A 76 0.64 4.75 -9.09
CA SER A 76 -0.06 5.80 -9.84
C SER A 76 -1.42 6.17 -9.25
N ILE A 77 -1.90 7.36 -9.62
CA ILE A 77 -3.32 7.72 -9.49
C ILE A 77 -4.19 6.77 -10.34
N ALA A 78 -5.46 6.60 -9.94
CA ALA A 78 -6.45 5.77 -10.61
C ALA A 78 -6.05 4.29 -10.72
N ALA A 79 -5.12 3.83 -9.89
CA ALA A 79 -4.84 2.40 -9.74
C ALA A 79 -5.96 1.76 -8.92
N GLN A 80 -6.45 0.60 -9.37
CA GLN A 80 -7.50 -0.14 -8.69
C GLN A 80 -6.89 -1.10 -7.66
N LEU A 81 -7.34 -1.01 -6.41
CA LEU A 81 -6.88 -1.83 -5.31
C LEU A 81 -8.06 -2.59 -4.70
N GLU A 82 -7.91 -3.88 -4.46
CA GLU A 82 -8.85 -4.68 -3.66
C GLU A 82 -8.35 -4.80 -2.23
N ILE A 83 -9.23 -4.58 -1.24
CA ILE A 83 -8.90 -4.82 0.17
C ILE A 83 -9.11 -6.31 0.45
N LEU A 84 -8.03 -7.02 0.77
CA LEU A 84 -8.07 -8.46 1.01
C LEU A 84 -8.42 -8.78 2.46
N ASP A 85 -7.77 -8.09 3.40
CA ASP A 85 -7.95 -8.34 4.84
C ASP A 85 -7.55 -7.12 5.68
N VAL A 86 -8.10 -7.05 6.89
CA VAL A 86 -7.78 -6.04 7.89
C VAL A 86 -7.74 -6.69 9.27
N TYR A 87 -6.57 -6.67 9.91
CA TYR A 87 -6.37 -7.28 11.22
C TYR A 87 -5.36 -6.51 12.05
N GLN A 88 -5.28 -6.80 13.34
CA GLN A 88 -4.29 -6.22 14.23
C GLN A 88 -3.12 -7.19 14.42
N ASP A 89 -1.89 -6.71 14.24
CA ASP A 89 -0.63 -7.41 14.50
C ASP A 89 0.21 -6.55 15.45
N ASP A 90 0.45 -7.07 16.66
CA ASP A 90 0.95 -6.31 17.80
C ASP A 90 0.14 -5.01 18.04
N ASP A 91 0.80 -3.85 18.02
CA ASP A 91 0.20 -2.53 18.22
C ASP A 91 -0.12 -1.81 16.88
N ARG A 92 -0.18 -2.55 15.77
CA ARG A 92 -0.45 -1.98 14.44
C ARG A 92 -1.59 -2.68 13.72
N TRP A 93 -2.39 -1.89 13.02
CA TRP A 93 -3.36 -2.39 12.05
C TRP A 93 -2.67 -2.75 10.75
N ILE A 94 -2.88 -3.98 10.28
CA ILE A 94 -2.40 -4.46 9.00
C ILE A 94 -3.58 -4.43 8.03
N ILE A 95 -3.37 -3.79 6.89
CA ILE A 95 -4.36 -3.69 5.81
C ILE A 95 -3.72 -4.31 4.58
N GLU A 96 -4.16 -5.51 4.23
CA GLU A 96 -3.68 -6.21 3.04
C GLU A 96 -4.50 -5.77 1.83
N VAL A 97 -3.82 -5.32 0.79
CA VAL A 97 -4.45 -4.89 -0.46
C VAL A 97 -3.75 -5.54 -1.65
N GLU A 98 -4.49 -5.82 -2.71
CA GLU A 98 -3.95 -6.29 -3.98
C GLU A 98 -4.16 -5.25 -5.07
N LEU A 99 -3.12 -5.04 -5.89
CA LEU A 99 -3.25 -4.28 -7.12
C LEU A 99 -4.03 -5.11 -8.15
N VAL A 100 -5.18 -4.62 -8.59
CA VAL A 100 -5.98 -5.30 -9.60
C VAL A 100 -5.38 -5.04 -10.99
N GLU A 101 -5.38 -6.05 -11.85
CA GLU A 101 -5.02 -5.88 -13.27
C GLU A 101 -6.10 -5.04 -13.95
N ASN A 102 -5.69 -3.94 -14.60
CA ASN A 102 -6.59 -3.19 -15.47
C ASN A 102 -6.71 -3.98 -16.79
N GLU A 103 -7.86 -4.60 -17.04
CA GLU A 103 -8.20 -5.20 -18.35
C GLU A 103 -8.27 -4.16 -19.48
#